data_AF-A0A3N5HAU2-F1
#
_entry.id   AF-A0A3N5HAU2-F1
#
_cell.length_a   1.000
_cell.length_b   1.000
_cell.length_c   1.000
_cell.angle_alpha   90.00
_cell.angle_beta   90.00
_cell.angle_gamma   90.00
#
_symmetry.space_group_name_H-M   'P 1'
#
loop_
_entity.id
_entity.type
_entity.pdbx_description
1 polymer ?
#
loop_
_entity_poly.entity_id
_entity_poly.type
_entity_poly.pdbx_seq_one_letter_code
_entity_poly.pdbx_strand_id
1 'polypeptide(L)'
;MLVAVGSKWIGGYAAARMKHLPTNEALGVAIIMNARGVMEMVVVSIAYREGLVDQELFSALLVVGIVTVVTPSMLKRWLARPINARIREAGE
;
A
#
# COMPACT_ATOMS: atom_id res chain seq x y z
N MET A 1 14.76 0.33 2.34
CA MET A 1 13.51 0.97 1.87
C MET A 1 13.23 0.66 0.40
N LEU A 2 14.05 1.13 -0.54
CA LEU A 2 13.81 0.94 -1.99
C LEU A 2 13.73 -0.53 -2.45
N VAL A 3 14.61 -1.41 -1.96
CA VAL A 3 14.59 -2.85 -2.30
C VAL A 3 13.29 -3.52 -1.81
N ALA A 4 12.81 -3.15 -0.63
CA ALA A 4 11.61 -3.74 -0.03
C ALA A 4 10.32 -3.26 -0.71
N VAL A 5 10.29 -2.01 -1.19
CA VAL A 5 9.20 -1.45 -1.99
C VAL A 5 9.24 -2.05 -3.40
N GLY A 6 10.40 -2.03 -4.05
CA GLY A 6 10.59 -2.55 -5.41
C GLY A 6 10.23 -4.03 -5.53
N SER A 7 10.69 -4.88 -4.62
CA SER A 7 10.37 -6.32 -4.63
C SER A 7 8.88 -6.61 -4.44
N LYS A 8 8.17 -5.84 -3.60
CA LYS A 8 6.71 -6.00 -3.43
C LYS A 8 5.93 -5.49 -4.64
N TRP A 9 6.35 -4.38 -5.24
CA TRP A 9 5.70 -3.84 -6.45
C TRP A 9 5.88 -4.78 -7.63
N ILE A 10 7.11 -5.25 -7.85
CA ILE A 10 7.43 -6.21 -8.92
C ILE A 10 6.71 -7.53 -8.68
N GLY A 11 6.72 -8.05 -7.45
CA GLY A 11 6.01 -9.29 -7.09
C GLY A 11 4.49 -9.19 -7.27
N GLY A 12 3.88 -8.11 -6.81
CA GLY A 12 2.44 -7.87 -6.98
C GLY A 12 2.03 -7.68 -8.43
N TYR A 13 2.82 -6.94 -9.20
CA TYR A 13 2.61 -6.74 -10.64
C TYR A 13 2.79 -8.04 -11.43
N ALA A 14 3.85 -8.81 -11.15
CA ALA A 14 4.11 -10.09 -11.80
C ALA A 14 3.00 -11.11 -11.51
N ALA A 15 2.57 -11.25 -10.24
CA ALA A 15 1.48 -12.13 -9.85
C ALA A 15 0.15 -11.75 -10.51
N ALA A 16 -0.15 -10.45 -10.62
CA ALA A 16 -1.36 -9.97 -11.30
C ALA A 16 -1.30 -10.20 -12.82
N ARG A 17 -0.13 -10.06 -13.45
CA ARG A 17 0.07 -10.38 -14.87
C ARG A 17 -0.05 -11.88 -15.15
N MET A 18 0.41 -12.74 -14.24
CA MET A 18 0.21 -14.20 -14.33
C MET A 18 -1.27 -14.60 -14.24
N LYS A 19 -2.11 -13.78 -13.62
CA LYS A 19 -3.59 -13.93 -13.58
C LYS A 19 -4.31 -13.31 -14.78
N HIS A 20 -3.58 -12.87 -15.81
CA HIS A 20 -4.10 -12.19 -17.01
C HIS A 20 -4.90 -10.92 -16.72
N LEU A 21 -4.66 -10.26 -15.58
CA LEU A 21 -5.27 -8.97 -15.29
C LEU A 21 -4.73 -7.90 -16.27
N PRO A 22 -5.59 -6.99 -16.74
CA PRO A 22 -5.15 -5.89 -17.58
C PRO A 22 -4.18 -4.99 -16.79
N THR A 23 -3.23 -4.37 -17.51
CA THR A 23 -2.05 -3.69 -16.91
C THR A 23 -2.42 -2.63 -15.86
N ASN A 24 -3.55 -1.96 -16.05
CA ASN A 24 -4.14 -1.00 -15.12
C ASN A 24 -4.56 -1.64 -13.78
N GLU A 25 -5.14 -2.84 -13.80
CA GLU A 25 -5.52 -3.58 -12.60
C GLU A 25 -4.30 -4.21 -11.92
N ALA A 26 -3.34 -4.71 -12.69
CA ALA A 26 -2.08 -5.23 -12.17
C ALA A 26 -1.27 -4.16 -11.41
N LEU A 27 -1.26 -2.92 -11.91
CA LEU A 27 -0.69 -1.76 -11.19
C LEU A 27 -1.47 -1.45 -9.90
N GLY A 28 -2.80 -1.53 -9.94
CA GLY A 28 -3.64 -1.34 -8.76
C GLY A 28 -3.36 -2.36 -7.64
N VAL A 29 -3.12 -3.62 -8.01
CA VAL A 29 -2.72 -4.70 -7.07
C VAL A 29 -1.33 -4.44 -6.49
N ALA A 30 -0.36 -4.08 -7.33
CA ALA A 30 1.00 -3.76 -6.90
C ALA A 30 1.04 -2.58 -5.92
N ILE A 31 0.23 -1.54 -6.16
CA ILE A 31 0.11 -0.37 -5.27
C ILE A 31 -0.47 -0.77 -3.91
N ILE A 32 -1.51 -1.63 -3.88
CA ILE A 32 -2.16 -2.05 -2.64
C ILE A 32 -1.25 -2.87 -1.71
N MET A 33 -0.22 -3.54 -2.24
CA MET A 33 0.70 -4.33 -1.41
C MET A 33 1.47 -3.51 -0.36
N ASN A 34 1.47 -2.17 -0.47
CA ASN A 34 2.03 -1.27 0.55
C ASN A 34 1.05 -0.92 1.70
N ALA A 35 -0.21 -1.35 1.68
CA ALA A 35 -1.23 -1.02 2.70
C ALA A 35 -1.05 -1.78 4.03
N ARG A 36 0.19 -1.97 4.49
CA ARG A 36 0.56 -2.84 5.61
C ARG A 36 0.71 -2.12 6.95
N GLY A 37 0.32 -0.84 7.06
CA GLY A 37 0.62 -0.07 8.25
C GLY A 37 -0.17 -0.46 9.50
N VAL A 38 -1.28 -1.21 9.41
CA VAL A 38 -1.90 -1.80 10.62
C VAL A 38 -0.93 -2.77 11.31
N MET A 39 -0.17 -3.55 10.55
CA MET A 39 0.84 -4.44 11.13
C MET A 39 2.02 -3.67 11.72
N GLU A 40 2.49 -2.60 11.06
CA GLU A 40 3.52 -1.72 11.62
C GLU A 40 3.07 -1.09 12.94
N MET A 41 1.82 -0.64 13.03
CA MET A 41 1.26 -0.09 14.27
C MET A 41 1.27 -1.10 15.42
N VAL A 42 0.92 -2.36 15.13
CA VAL A 42 0.95 -3.43 16.13
C VAL A 42 2.39 -3.68 16.61
N VAL A 43 3.35 -3.77 15.69
CA VAL A 43 4.77 -3.98 16.04
C VAL A 43 5.32 -2.82 16.86
N VAL A 44 5.03 -1.58 16.47
CA VAL A 44 5.46 -0.35 17.16
C VAL A 44 4.83 -0.25 18.56
N SER A 45 3.57 -0.64 18.71
CA SER A 45 2.90 -0.72 20.01
C SER A 45 3.53 -1.77 20.93
N ILE A 46 3.85 -2.96 20.39
CA ILE A 46 4.55 -4.00 21.16
C ILE A 46 5.93 -3.50 21.58
N ALA A 47 6.70 -2.91 20.67
CA ALA A 47 8.05 -2.42 20.95
C ALA A 47 8.08 -1.30 21.99
N TYR A 48 7.08 -0.41 22.01
CA TYR A 48 6.92 0.60 23.06
C TYR A 48 6.58 -0.04 24.42
N ARG A 49 5.70 -1.05 24.44
CA ARG A 49 5.33 -1.77 25.68
C ARG A 49 6.49 -2.56 26.28
N GLU A 50 7.38 -3.09 25.43
CA GLU A 50 8.61 -3.77 25.84
C GLU A 50 9.76 -2.81 26.19
N GLY A 51 9.54 -1.49 26.10
CA GLY A 51 10.54 -0.47 26.41
C GLY A 51 11.69 -0.37 25.39
N LEU A 52 11.53 -0.98 24.21
CA LEU A 52 12.53 -0.94 23.12
C LEU A 52 12.49 0.39 22.35
N VAL A 53 11.40 1.15 22.49
CA VAL A 53 11.12 2.39 21.76
C VAL A 53 10.61 3.42 22.77
N ASP A 54 11.19 4.61 22.76
CA ASP A 54 10.73 5.71 23.60
C ASP A 54 9.50 6.41 23.01
N GLN A 55 8.89 7.32 23.78
CA GLN A 55 7.66 7.98 23.37
C GLN A 55 7.84 8.83 22.09
N GLU A 56 9.01 9.44 21.93
CA GLU A 56 9.32 10.29 20.79
C GLU A 56 9.41 9.46 19.50
N LEU A 57 10.16 8.35 19.54
CA LEU A 57 10.29 7.42 18.43
C LEU A 57 8.98 6.68 18.13
N PHE A 58 8.21 6.33 19.15
CA PHE A 58 6.87 5.74 18.99
C PHE A 58 5.95 6.66 18.17
N SER A 59 5.89 7.95 18.53
CA SER A 59 5.05 8.92 17.83
C SER A 59 5.50 9.15 16.38
N ALA A 60 6.81 9.21 16.13
CA ALA A 60 7.36 9.35 14.77
C ALA A 60 7.05 8.13 13.89
N LEU A 61 7.22 6.91 14.43
CA LEU A 61 6.91 5.66 13.72
C LEU A 61 5.42 5.53 13.40
N LEU A 62 4.56 5.99 14.31
CA LEU A 62 3.11 6.12 14.08
C LEU A 62 2.81 7.02 12.87
N VAL A 63 3.40 8.22 12.85
CA VAL A 63 3.20 9.16 11.73
C VAL A 63 3.63 8.54 10.40
N VAL A 64 4.81 7.92 10.35
CA VAL A 64 5.32 7.25 9.14
C VAL A 64 4.38 6.12 8.68
N GLY A 65 3.91 5.28 9.61
CA GLY A 65 3.01 4.17 9.30
C GLY A 65 1.66 4.64 8.76
N ILE A 66 1.08 5.70 9.33
CA ILE A 66 -0.17 6.30 8.82
C ILE A 66 0.04 6.87 7.42
N VAL A 67 1.09 7.69 7.23
CA VAL A 67 1.38 8.32 5.93
C VAL A 67 1.60 7.26 4.85
N THR A 68 2.31 6.19 5.17
CA THR A 68 2.60 5.09 4.23
C THR A 68 1.35 4.29 3.87
N VAL A 69 0.36 4.16 4.76
CA VAL A 69 -0.93 3.49 4.47
C VAL A 69 -1.84 4.34 3.60
N VAL A 70 -1.88 5.63 3.88
CA VAL A 70 -2.77 6.56 3.16
C VAL A 70 -2.27 6.77 1.73
N THR A 71 -0.95 6.77 1.51
CA THR A 71 -0.34 7.06 0.20
C THR A 71 -0.79 6.13 -0.94
N PRO A 72 -0.75 4.79 -0.83
CA PRO A 72 -1.26 3.87 -1.86
C PRO A 72 -2.76 4.04 -2.13
N SER A 73 -3.55 4.27 -1.08
CA SER A 73 -5.00 4.43 -1.15
C SER A 73 -5.37 5.72 -1.90
N MET A 74 -4.67 6.81 -1.61
CA MET A 74 -4.81 8.07 -2.35
C MET A 74 -4.31 7.94 -3.79
N LEU A 75 -3.14 7.34 -4.01
CA LEU A 75 -2.58 7.16 -5.34
C LEU A 75 -3.51 6.30 -6.21
N LYS A 76 -4.06 5.21 -5.67
CA LYS A 76 -5.08 4.40 -6.35
C LYS A 76 -6.32 5.22 -6.68
N ARG A 77 -6.83 6.05 -5.76
CA ARG A 77 -8.01 6.90 -6.03
C ARG A 77 -7.74 7.95 -7.12
N TRP A 78 -6.53 8.48 -7.19
CA TRP A 78 -6.10 9.37 -8.28
C TRP A 78 -5.94 8.63 -9.61
N LEU A 79 -5.32 7.45 -9.60
CA LEU A 79 -5.05 6.63 -10.79
C LEU A 79 -6.27 5.84 -11.30
N ALA A 80 -7.30 5.64 -10.46
CA ALA A 80 -8.54 4.94 -10.81
C ALA A 80 -9.61 5.86 -11.43
N ARG A 81 -9.39 7.18 -11.46
CA ARG A 81 -10.26 8.14 -12.17
C ARG A 81 -10.56 7.74 -13.64
N PRO A 82 -9.62 7.21 -14.44
CA PRO A 82 -9.90 6.78 -15.82
C PRO A 82 -10.52 5.37 -15.94
N ILE A 83 -10.56 4.55 -14.88
CA ILE A 83 -11.12 3.17 -14.95
C ILE A 83 -12.64 3.17 -14.76
N ASN A 84 -13.15 3.94 -13.81
CA ASN A 84 -14.60 4.01 -13.53
C ASN A 84 -15.39 4.61 -14.70
N ALA A 85 -14.76 5.44 -15.54
CA ALA A 85 -15.38 5.98 -16.74
C ALA A 85 -15.66 4.88 -17.78
N ARG A 86 -14.74 3.93 -17.98
CA ARG A 86 -14.89 2.85 -18.99
C ARG A 86 -15.82 1.72 -18.57
N ILE A 87 -15.90 1.39 -17.28
CA ILE A 87 -16.87 0.40 -16.77
C ILE A 87 -18.30 0.93 -16.89
N ARG A 88 -18.49 2.25 -16.75
CA ARG A 88 -19.80 2.90 -16.92
C ARG A 88 -20.24 2.93 -18.39
N GLU A 89 -19.31 3.07 -19.34
CA GLU A 89 -19.61 3.04 -20.79
C GLU A 89 -19.83 1.61 -21.33
N ALA A 90 -19.24 0.57 -20.72
CA ALA A 90 -19.44 -0.82 -21.14
C ALA A 90 -20.70 -1.48 -20.54
N GLY A 91 -21.39 -0.78 -19.64
CA GLY A 91 -22.64 -1.22 -19.00
C GLY A 91 -23.89 -0.50 -19.50
N GLU A 92 -23.75 0.39 -20.49
CA GLU A 92 -24.85 1.03 -21.24
C GLU A 92 -25.03 0.39 -22.63
#